data_AF-A0A832GL11-F1
#
_entry.id   AF-A0A832GL11-F1
#
_cell.length_a   1.000
_cell.length_b   1.000
_cell.length_c   1.000
_cell.angle_alpha   90.00
_cell.angle_beta   90.00
_cell.angle_gamma   90.00
#
_symmetry.space_group_name_H-M   'P 1'
#
loop_
_entity.id
_entity.type
_entity.pdbx_description
1 polymer ?
#
loop_
_entity_poly.entity_id
_entity_poly.type
_entity_poly.pdbx_seq_one_letter_code
_entity_poly.pdbx_strand_id
1 'polypeptide(L)'
;MRPELIKIGPFTLYTYGFMWMVGIWLAVWRALRHAPRYGIRQDDVLDIAFWSVALGIVGGRLAFVITNWSQYAPDPLSAFRV
;
A
#
# COMPACT_ATOMS: atom_id res chain seq x y z
N MET A 1 -3.69 21.69 3.43
CA MET A 1 -3.97 20.45 4.18
C MET A 1 -2.87 20.30 5.23
N ARG A 2 -3.20 20.02 6.50
CA ARG A 2 -2.17 19.76 7.52
C ARG A 2 -1.57 18.36 7.25
N PRO A 3 -0.26 18.25 6.96
CA PRO A 3 0.35 16.98 6.60
C PRO A 3 0.43 16.02 7.79
N GLU A 4 0.39 16.55 9.01
CA GLU A 4 0.52 15.83 10.27
C GLU A 4 -0.85 15.74 10.95
N LEU A 5 -1.33 14.51 11.15
CA LEU A 5 -2.62 14.23 11.77
C LEU A 5 -2.49 14.28 13.28
N ILE A 6 -1.51 13.54 13.81
CA ILE A 6 -1.18 13.45 15.23
C ILE A 6 0.33 13.27 15.34
N LYS A 7 0.99 14.01 16.25
CA LYS A 7 2.41 13.84 16.57
C LYS A 7 2.54 13.43 18.03
N ILE A 8 3.03 12.22 18.28
CA ILE A 8 3.28 11.69 19.62
C ILE A 8 4.80 11.50 19.74
N GLY A 9 5.48 12.47 20.34
CA GLY A 9 6.94 12.46 20.48
C GLY A 9 7.66 12.38 19.11
N PRO A 10 8.52 11.36 18.86
CA PRO A 10 9.19 11.18 17.58
C PRO A 10 8.30 10.58 16.48
N PHE A 11 7.10 10.12 16.81
CA PHE A 11 6.19 9.49 15.85
C PHE A 11 5.20 10.51 15.29
N THR A 12 5.35 10.84 14.01
CA THR A 12 4.42 11.69 13.28
C THR A 12 3.51 10.82 12.42
N LEU A 13 2.22 10.76 12.76
CA LEU A 13 1.22 10.14 11.92
C LEU A 13 0.83 11.11 10.81
N TYR A 14 1.23 10.80 9.57
CA TYR A 14 0.86 11.60 8.42
C TYR A 14 -0.57 11.33 7.95
N THR A 15 -1.26 12.38 7.54
CA THR A 15 -2.64 12.32 7.06
C THR A 15 -2.80 11.39 5.85
N TYR A 16 -1.82 11.39 4.93
CA TYR A 16 -1.88 10.55 3.73
C TYR A 16 -1.82 9.05 4.07
N GLY A 17 -0.92 8.67 4.98
CA GLY A 17 -0.76 7.27 5.41
C GLY A 17 -1.98 6.78 6.17
N PHE A 18 -2.54 7.64 7.02
CA PHE A 18 -3.78 7.36 7.73
C PHE A 18 -4.96 7.11 6.76
N MET A 19 -5.12 7.95 5.74
CA MET A 19 -6.16 7.77 4.73
C MET A 19 -6.00 6.46 3.94
N TRP A 20 -4.77 6.07 3.60
CA TRP A 20 -4.50 4.77 2.96
C TRP A 20 -4.90 3.60 3.87
N MET A 21 -4.52 3.66 5.15
CA MET A 21 -4.86 2.61 6.11
C MET A 21 -6.37 2.44 6.25
N VAL A 22 -7.12 3.55 6.37
CA VAL A 22 -8.58 3.54 6.45
C VAL A 22 -9.20 2.95 5.19
N GLY A 23 -8.70 3.34 4.00
CA GLY A 23 -9.18 2.82 2.73
C GLY A 23 -8.98 1.31 2.58
N ILE A 24 -7.79 0.82 2.89
CA ILE A 24 -7.47 -0.62 2.86
C ILE A 24 -8.35 -1.37 3.86
N TRP A 25 -8.48 -0.85 5.08
CA TRP A 25 -9.30 -1.48 6.12
C TRP A 25 -10.76 -1.61 5.69
N LEU A 26 -11.35 -0.55 5.12
CA LEU A 26 -12.72 -0.57 4.59
C LEU A 26 -12.88 -1.58 3.45
N ALA A 27 -11.90 -1.67 2.54
CA ALA A 27 -11.93 -2.62 1.43
C ALA A 27 -11.92 -4.07 1.93
N VAL A 28 -11.01 -4.41 2.86
CA VAL A 28 -10.90 -5.74 3.45
C VAL A 28 -12.15 -6.07 4.27
N TRP A 29 -12.63 -5.15 5.09
CA TRP A 29 -13.85 -5.33 5.88
C TRP A 29 -15.05 -5.65 4.98
N ARG A 30 -15.20 -4.91 3.87
CA ARG A 30 -16.28 -5.17 2.91
C ARG A 30 -16.12 -6.53 2.23
N ALA A 31 -14.90 -6.89 1.84
CA ALA A 31 -14.59 -8.17 1.20
C ALA A 31 -14.91 -9.35 2.13
N LEU A 32 -14.47 -9.29 3.39
CA LEU A 32 -14.77 -10.31 4.41
C LEU A 32 -16.27 -10.47 4.65
N ARG A 33 -17.03 -9.37 4.61
CA ARG A 33 -18.49 -9.41 4.77
C ARG A 33 -19.21 -10.04 3.58
N HIS A 34 -18.62 -9.96 2.37
CA HIS A 34 -19.18 -10.54 1.16
C HIS A 34 -18.67 -11.97 0.89
N ALA A 35 -17.52 -12.35 1.43
CA ALA A 35 -16.88 -13.65 1.21
C ALA A 35 -17.82 -14.86 1.41
N PRO A 36 -18.65 -14.92 2.48
CA PRO A 36 -19.58 -16.03 2.69
C PRO A 36 -20.62 -16.17 1.57
N ARG A 37 -21.01 -15.06 0.93
CA ARG A 37 -21.96 -15.06 -0.19
C ARG A 37 -21.40 -15.76 -1.44
N TYR A 38 -20.09 -15.80 -1.57
CA TYR A 38 -19.39 -16.43 -2.68
C TYR A 38 -18.77 -17.79 -2.30
N GLY A 39 -19.00 -18.27 -1.08
CA GLY A 39 -18.37 -19.50 -0.57
C GLY A 39 -16.86 -19.39 -0.36
N ILE A 40 -16.32 -18.17 -0.29
CA ILE A 40 -14.88 -17.90 -0.12
C ILE A 40 -14.57 -17.90 1.38
N ARG A 41 -13.46 -18.54 1.78
CA ARG A 41 -13.03 -18.54 3.18
C ARG A 41 -12.48 -17.17 3.55
N GLN A 42 -12.67 -16.75 4.79
CA GLN A 42 -12.16 -15.46 5.26
C GLN A 42 -10.64 -15.37 5.18
N ASP A 43 -9.94 -16.48 5.44
CA ASP A 43 -8.48 -16.57 5.32
C ASP A 43 -8.01 -16.20 3.91
N ASP A 44 -8.68 -16.74 2.88
CA ASP A 44 -8.29 -16.52 1.49
C ASP A 44 -8.42 -15.03 1.11
N VAL A 45 -9.43 -14.34 1.67
CA VAL A 45 -9.59 -12.88 1.50
C VAL A 45 -8.47 -12.10 2.15
N LEU A 46 -8.03 -12.52 3.34
CA LEU A 46 -6.92 -11.89 4.05
C LEU A 46 -5.60 -12.11 3.31
N ASP A 47 -5.36 -13.32 2.81
CA ASP A 47 -4.18 -13.66 2.01
C ASP A 47 -4.10 -12.81 0.74
N ILE A 48 -5.22 -12.70 0.01
CA ILE A 48 -5.31 -11.85 -1.19
C ILE A 48 -5.08 -10.39 -0.82
N ALA A 49 -5.67 -9.91 0.28
CA ALA A 49 -5.50 -8.53 0.71
C ALA A 49 -4.03 -8.23 1.05
N PHE A 50 -3.37 -9.14 1.77
CA PHE A 50 -1.94 -9.02 2.10
C PHE A 50 -1.07 -8.96 0.85
N TRP A 51 -1.24 -9.91 -0.07
CA TRP A 51 -0.49 -9.94 -1.33
C TRP A 51 -0.78 -8.72 -2.22
N SER A 52 -2.02 -8.24 -2.24
CA SER A 52 -2.40 -7.04 -3.00
C SER A 52 -1.69 -5.79 -2.49
N VAL A 53 -1.57 -5.63 -1.17
CA VAL A 53 -0.83 -4.51 -0.57
C VAL A 53 0.66 -4.63 -0.87
N ALA A 54 1.26 -5.81 -0.68
CA ALA A 54 2.67 -6.05 -0.97
C ALA A 54 3.01 -5.76 -2.45
N LEU A 55 2.22 -6.31 -3.38
CA LEU A 55 2.37 -6.08 -4.81
C LEU A 55 2.09 -4.63 -5.20
N GLY A 56 1.17 -3.93 -4.52
CA GLY A 56 0.93 -2.50 -4.73
C GLY A 56 2.14 -1.64 -4.39
N ILE A 57 2.83 -1.94 -3.27
CA ILE A 57 4.05 -1.25 -2.87
C ILE A 57 5.18 -1.52 -3.87
N VAL A 58 5.43 -2.79 -4.20
CA VAL A 58 6.47 -3.19 -5.15
C VAL A 58 6.19 -2.65 -6.54
N GLY A 59 4.95 -2.81 -7.02
CA GLY A 59 4.50 -2.34 -8.32
C GLY A 59 4.55 -0.82 -8.44
N GLY A 60 4.19 -0.08 -7.40
CA GLY A 60 4.31 1.38 -7.38
C GLY A 60 5.77 1.83 -7.52
N ARG A 61 6.71 1.14 -6.85
CA ARG A 61 8.14 1.41 -7.02
C ARG A 61 8.64 1.06 -8.41
N LEU A 62 8.29 -0.12 -8.93
CA LEU A 62 8.67 -0.53 -10.28
C LEU A 62 8.11 0.43 -11.33
N ALA A 63 6.84 0.83 -11.21
CA ALA A 63 6.21 1.79 -12.10
C ALA A 63 6.93 3.14 -12.09
N PHE A 64 7.34 3.63 -10.91
CA PHE A 64 8.13 4.85 -10.77
C PHE A 64 9.48 4.75 -11.48
N VAL A 65 10.18 3.62 -11.33
CA VAL A 65 11.48 3.37 -11.99
C VAL A 65 11.31 3.30 -13.51
N ILE A 66 10.27 2.61 -14.00
CA ILE A 66 9.98 2.49 -15.44
C ILE A 66 9.62 3.85 -16.04
N THR A 67 8.80 4.66 -15.36
CA THR A 67 8.45 6.00 -15.86
C THR A 67 9.63 6.98 -15.84
N ASN A 68 10.56 6.82 -14.88
CA ASN A 68 11.76 7.64 -14.78
C ASN A 68 13.00 6.91 -15.34
N TRP A 69 12.81 5.98 -16.29
CA TRP A 69 13.88 5.11 -16.79
C TRP A 69 15.10 5.88 -17.30
N SER A 70 14.92 7.08 -17.87
CA SER A 70 16.04 7.92 -18.33
C SER A 70 16.95 8.43 -17.20
N GLN A 71 16.44 8.61 -15.98
CA GLN A 71 17.23 8.96 -14.79
C GLN A 71 17.91 7.75 -14.15
N TYR A 72 17.31 6.55 -14.28
CA TYR A 72 17.81 5.32 -13.66
C TYR A 72 18.67 4.45 -14.60
N ALA A 73 18.62 4.67 -15.92
CA ALA A 73 19.41 3.96 -16.91
C ALA A 73 20.95 4.07 -16.73
N PRO A 74 21.52 5.19 -16.25
CA PRO A 74 22.96 5.29 -16.00
C PRO A 74 23.44 4.53 -14.75
N ASP A 75 22.57 4.35 -13.74
CA ASP A 75 22.87 3.63 -12.50
C ASP A 75 21.63 2.87 -11.99
N PRO A 76 21.44 1.60 -12.40
CA PRO A 76 20.26 0.80 -12.03
C PRO A 76 20.16 0.53 -10.52
N LEU A 77 21.27 0.61 -9.77
CA LEU A 77 21.30 0.37 -8.32
C LEU A 77 20.71 1.55 -7.53
N SER A 78 20.62 2.74 -8.13
CA SER A 78 19.98 3.91 -7.51
C SER A 78 18.47 3.76 -7.35
N ALA A 79 17.82 2.86 -8.11
CA ALA A 79 16.41 2.54 -7.99
C ALA A 79 16.02 1.88 -6.65
N PHE A 80 16.99 1.24 -5.98
CA PHE A 80 16.79 0.55 -4.69
C PHE A 80 17.28 1.35 -3.48
N ARG A 81 17.91 2.53 -3.68
CA ARG A 81 18.21 3.44 -2.57
C ARG A 81 16.92 4.15 -2.16
N VAL A 82 16.38 3.72 -1.03
CA VAL A 82 15.29 4.38 -0.29
C VAL A 82 15.84 5.57 0.47
#